data_AF-A0A3D4QYX4-F1
#
_entry.id   AF-A0A3D4QYX4-F1
#
_cell.length_a   1.000
_cell.length_b   1.000
_cell.length_c   1.000
_cell.angle_alpha   90.00
_cell.angle_beta   90.00
_cell.angle_gamma   90.00
#
_symmetry.space_group_name_H-M   'P 1'
#
loop_
_entity.id
_entity.type
_entity.pdbx_description
1 polymer ?
#
loop_
_entity_poly.entity_id
_entity_poly.type
_entity_poly.pdbx_seq_one_letter_code
_entity_poly.pdbx_strand_id
1 'polypeptide(L)'
;VEEDKLLEILEAARISPSAVNRQPWHFVVVRDENLKEKIVEAYPRDWFAKAPVFIVACGDHTESWKRDDGKDYCDIDISIAVTHIML
;
A
#
# COMPACT_ATOMS: atom_id res chain seq x y z
N VAL A 1 -10.14 -9.22 11.28
CA VAL A 1 -9.40 -8.04 11.74
C VAL A 1 -10.42 -6.95 12.02
N GLU A 2 -10.39 -6.39 13.22
CA GLU A 2 -11.30 -5.34 13.67
C GLU A 2 -11.12 -4.06 12.84
N GLU A 3 -12.21 -3.31 12.63
CA GLU A 3 -12.20 -2.12 11.77
C GLU A 3 -11.23 -1.05 12.31
N ASP A 4 -11.30 -0.75 13.60
CA ASP A 4 -10.49 0.30 14.23
C ASP A 4 -9.00 0.04 14.09
N LYS A 5 -8.56 -1.23 14.19
CA LYS A 5 -7.17 -1.61 13.97
C LYS A 5 -6.71 -1.34 12.54
N LEU A 6 -7.58 -1.59 11.56
CA LEU A 6 -7.26 -1.31 10.17
C LEU A 6 -7.23 0.18 9.89
N LEU A 7 -8.13 0.96 10.50
CA LEU A 7 -8.08 2.41 10.42
C LEU A 7 -6.81 2.99 11.06
N GLU A 8 -6.36 2.47 12.19
CA GLU A 8 -5.08 2.87 12.82
C GLU A 8 -3.88 2.58 11.92
N ILE A 9 -3.83 1.39 11.31
CA ILE A 9 -2.77 1.01 10.35
C ILE A 9 -2.77 1.92 9.11
N LEU A 10 -3.96 2.22 8.56
CA LEU A 10 -4.09 3.12 7.40
C LEU A 10 -3.74 4.56 7.76
N GLU A 11 -4.03 4.99 8.99
CA GLU A 11 -3.65 6.30 9.49
C GLU A 11 -2.12 6.43 9.58
N ALA A 12 -1.42 5.38 10.03
CA ALA A 12 0.04 5.34 10.02
C ALA A 12 0.62 5.53 8.59
N ALA A 13 -0.02 4.91 7.59
CA ALA A 13 0.33 5.14 6.18
C ALA A 13 0.07 6.58 5.74
N ARG A 14 -1.10 7.14 6.12
CA ARG A 14 -1.53 8.49 5.74
C ARG A 14 -0.60 9.59 6.27
N ILE A 15 -0.10 9.43 7.49
CA ILE A 15 0.81 10.39 8.12
C ILE A 15 2.28 10.18 7.74
N SER A 16 2.59 9.13 6.97
CA SER A 16 3.96 8.84 6.57
C SER A 16 4.52 9.93 5.65
N PRO A 17 5.84 10.23 5.72
CA PRO A 17 6.43 11.28 4.90
C PRO A 17 6.57 10.83 3.44
N SER A 18 6.46 11.79 2.52
CA SER A 18 6.74 11.60 1.08
C SER A 18 7.51 12.79 0.50
N ALA A 19 8.16 12.57 -0.64
CA ALA A 19 8.86 13.60 -1.38
C ALA A 19 7.92 14.79 -1.66
N VAL A 20 8.31 15.95 -1.15
CA VAL A 20 7.53 17.21 -1.17
C VAL A 20 6.06 17.07 -0.74
N ASN A 21 5.78 16.09 0.14
CA ASN A 21 4.46 15.75 0.67
C ASN A 21 3.40 15.41 -0.41
N ARG A 22 3.82 14.89 -1.57
CA ARG A 22 2.91 14.53 -2.68
C ARG A 22 1.96 13.41 -2.34
N GLN A 23 2.36 12.51 -1.44
CA GLN A 23 1.59 11.34 -1.02
C GLN A 23 1.07 10.55 -2.24
N PRO A 24 1.95 10.10 -3.16
CA PRO A 24 1.57 9.51 -4.44
C PRO A 24 1.11 8.04 -4.28
N TRP A 25 0.28 7.76 -3.28
CA TRP A 25 -0.18 6.42 -2.93
C TRP A 25 -1.70 6.35 -2.81
N HIS A 26 -2.24 5.18 -3.15
CA HIS A 26 -3.60 4.78 -2.83
C HIS A 26 -3.56 3.40 -2.17
N PHE A 27 -4.29 3.22 -1.08
CA PHE A 27 -4.40 1.94 -0.38
C PHE A 27 -5.78 1.34 -0.60
N VAL A 28 -5.82 0.13 -1.14
CA VAL A 28 -7.06 -0.62 -1.36
C VAL A 28 -7.12 -1.77 -0.35
N VAL A 29 -8.08 -1.71 0.57
CA VAL A 29 -8.34 -2.77 1.54
C VAL A 29 -9.25 -3.82 0.91
N VAL A 30 -8.78 -5.05 0.82
CA VAL A 30 -9.53 -6.17 0.23
C VAL A 30 -9.85 -7.20 1.31
N ARG A 31 -11.15 -7.33 1.58
CA ARG A 31 -11.72 -8.34 2.50
C ARG A 31 -12.71 -9.28 1.83
N ASP A 32 -13.22 -8.94 0.64
CA ASP A 32 -14.11 -9.77 -0.14
C ASP A 32 -13.38 -11.04 -0.62
N GLU A 33 -13.93 -12.21 -0.34
CA GLU A 33 -13.27 -13.49 -0.64
C GLU A 33 -13.06 -13.69 -2.15
N ASN A 34 -13.99 -13.25 -3.01
CA ASN A 34 -13.82 -13.39 -4.46
C ASN A 34 -12.69 -12.51 -4.99
N LEU A 35 -12.54 -11.29 -4.45
CA LEU A 35 -11.41 -10.43 -4.79
C LEU A 35 -10.10 -10.97 -4.23
N LYS A 36 -10.10 -11.57 -3.04
CA LYS A 36 -8.92 -12.23 -2.46
C LYS A 36 -8.44 -13.39 -3.33
N GLU A 37 -9.36 -14.23 -3.84
CA GLU A 37 -9.03 -15.32 -4.75
C GLU A 37 -8.28 -14.81 -5.99
N LYS A 38 -8.76 -13.72 -6.60
CA LYS A 38 -8.08 -13.10 -7.75
C LYS A 38 -6.68 -12.57 -7.42
N ILE A 39 -6.46 -12.07 -6.20
CA ILE A 39 -5.12 -11.64 -5.76
C ILE A 39 -4.19 -12.85 -5.60
N VAL A 40 -4.71 -13.95 -5.03
CA VAL A 40 -3.95 -15.19 -4.82
C VAL A 40 -3.55 -15.85 -6.14
N GLU A 41 -4.33 -15.69 -7.21
CA GLU A 41 -3.94 -16.17 -8.56
C GLU A 41 -2.60 -15.59 -9.03
N ALA A 42 -2.29 -14.34 -8.67
CA ALA A 42 -1.00 -13.71 -9.02
C ALA A 42 0.18 -14.27 -8.21
N TYR A 43 -0.08 -14.85 -7.03
CA TYR A 43 0.93 -15.47 -6.18
C TYR A 43 0.37 -16.67 -5.38
N PRO A 44 0.28 -17.86 -6.00
CA PRO A 44 -0.46 -19.00 -5.47
C PRO A 44 0.34 -19.73 -4.38
N ARG A 45 0.40 -19.15 -3.18
CA ARG A 45 1.01 -19.76 -1.99
C ARG A 45 -0.01 -19.94 -0.88
N ASP A 46 -0.03 -21.12 -0.27
CA ASP A 46 -0.98 -21.46 0.81
C ASP A 46 -0.93 -20.49 1.99
N TRP A 47 0.26 -20.02 2.36
CA TRP A 47 0.41 -19.06 3.47
C TRP A 47 -0.14 -17.68 3.11
N PHE A 48 -0.03 -17.28 1.85
CA PHE A 48 -0.49 -15.99 1.34
C PHE A 48 -2.02 -15.99 1.23
N ALA A 49 -2.60 -17.09 0.71
CA ALA A 49 -4.04 -17.27 0.60
C ALA A 49 -4.80 -17.24 1.94
N LYS A 50 -4.11 -17.59 3.03
CA LYS A 50 -4.67 -17.57 4.39
C LYS A 50 -4.76 -16.18 5.02
N ALA A 51 -4.20 -15.15 4.38
CA ALA A 51 -4.27 -13.78 4.90
C ALA A 51 -5.74 -13.33 5.03
N PRO A 52 -6.17 -12.83 6.21
CA PRO A 52 -7.56 -12.44 6.42
C PRO A 52 -7.93 -11.13 5.69
N VAL A 53 -6.94 -10.28 5.39
CA VAL A 53 -7.09 -8.98 4.73
C VAL A 53 -5.85 -8.74 3.87
N PHE A 54 -6.03 -8.16 2.69
CA PHE A 54 -4.94 -7.59 1.90
C PHE A 54 -5.06 -6.08 1.88
N ILE A 55 -3.95 -5.38 2.03
CA ILE A 55 -3.83 -3.95 1.73
C ILE A 55 -2.96 -3.84 0.50
N VAL A 56 -3.56 -3.49 -0.64
CA VAL A 56 -2.84 -3.28 -1.89
C VAL A 56 -2.39 -1.82 -1.93
N ALA A 57 -1.07 -1.61 -1.90
CA ALA A 57 -0.47 -0.29 -2.05
C ALA A 57 -0.22 0.00 -3.54
N CYS A 58 -0.90 1.01 -4.06
CA CYS A 58 -0.79 1.45 -5.44
C CYS A 58 -0.03 2.78 -5.51
N GLY A 59 0.93 2.86 -6.41
CA GLY A 59 1.68 4.07 -6.70
C GLY A 59 1.10 4.87 -7.85
N ASP A 60 0.96 6.17 -7.67
CA ASP A 60 0.62 7.10 -8.75
C ASP A 60 1.88 7.83 -9.25
N HIS A 61 2.46 7.31 -10.33
CA HIS A 61 3.62 7.91 -11.00
C HIS A 61 3.30 9.26 -11.67
N THR A 62 2.03 9.65 -11.80
CA THR A 62 1.65 10.97 -12.33
C THR A 62 1.74 12.06 -11.26
N GLU A 63 1.50 11.69 -10.00
CA GLU A 63 1.55 12.58 -8.83
C GLU A 63 2.91 12.57 -8.12
N SER A 64 3.71 11.52 -8.30
CA SER A 64 5.01 11.38 -7.65
C SER A 64 5.99 12.48 -8.03
N TRP A 65 6.80 12.88 -7.04
CA TRP A 65 7.89 13.83 -7.28
C TRP A 65 8.97 13.19 -8.14
N LYS A 66 9.46 13.97 -9.11
CA LYS A 66 10.56 13.60 -10.00
C LYS A 66 11.69 14.57 -9.77
N ARG A 67 12.88 14.04 -9.48
CA ARG A 67 14.09 14.84 -9.36
C ARG A 67 14.54 15.32 -10.75
N ASP A 68 15.38 16.34 -10.80
CA ASP A 68 15.86 16.95 -12.04
C ASP A 68 16.59 15.99 -12.99
N ASP A 69 17.08 14.86 -12.49
CA ASP A 69 17.68 13.78 -13.29
C ASP A 69 16.67 12.76 -13.84
N GLY A 70 15.36 13.03 -13.67
CA GLY A 70 14.27 12.17 -14.10
C GLY A 70 14.00 11.00 -13.17
N LYS A 71 14.69 10.86 -12.03
CA LYS A 71 14.40 9.81 -11.06
C LYS A 71 13.03 10.04 -10.42
N ASP A 72 12.15 9.08 -10.63
CA ASP A 72 10.84 8.99 -9.97
C ASP A 72 10.99 8.41 -8.55
N TYR A 73 10.36 9.07 -7.58
CA TYR A 73 10.37 8.71 -6.16
C TYR A 73 9.14 7.92 -5.72
N CYS A 74 8.21 7.58 -6.63
CA CYS A 74 6.99 6.83 -6.29
C CYS A 74 7.27 5.57 -5.46
N ASP A 75 8.23 4.74 -5.89
CA ASP A 75 8.60 3.50 -5.17
C ASP A 75 9.16 3.79 -3.77
N ILE A 76 9.88 4.90 -3.61
CA ILE A 76 10.46 5.32 -2.32
C ILE A 76 9.32 5.74 -1.38
N ASP A 77 8.44 6.61 -1.86
CA ASP A 77 7.31 7.13 -1.09
C ASP A 77 6.36 6.00 -0.64
N ILE A 78 6.00 5.09 -1.55
CA ILE A 78 5.16 3.93 -1.21
C ILE A 78 5.86 3.02 -0.22
N SER A 79 7.15 2.75 -0.39
CA SER A 79 7.89 1.87 0.53
C SER A 79 7.93 2.45 1.95
N ILE A 80 8.03 3.78 2.09
CA ILE A 80 7.93 4.45 3.39
C ILE A 80 6.55 4.23 4.00
N ALA A 81 5.48 4.45 3.24
CA ALA A 81 4.12 4.29 3.73
C ALA A 81 3.78 2.82 4.09
N VAL A 82 4.22 1.86 3.26
CA VAL A 82 4.10 0.43 3.54
C VAL A 82 4.92 0.02 4.77
N THR A 83 6.07 0.66 5.01
CA THR A 83 6.84 0.44 6.24
C THR A 83 6.06 0.92 7.47
N HIS A 84 5.36 2.05 7.39
CA HIS A 84 4.53 2.54 8.49
C HIS A 84 3.32 1.63 8.76
N ILE A 85 2.79 0.97 7.73
CA ILE A 85 1.75 -0.08 7.87
C ILE A 85 2.27 -1.32 8.59
N MET A 86 3.55 -1.63 8.44
CA MET A 86 4.17 -2.87 8.93
C MET A 86 4.54 -2.83 10.42
N LEU A 87 4.91 -1.66 10.95
CA LEU A 87 5.40 -1.46 12.33
C LEU A 87 4.27 -1.41 13.35
#